data_AF-A0A925FIH8-F1
#
_entry.id   AF-A0A925FIH8-F1
#
_cell.length_a   1.000
_cell.length_b   1.000
_cell.length_c   1.000
_cell.angle_alpha   90.00
_cell.angle_beta   90.00
_cell.angle_gamma   90.00
#
_symmetry.space_group_name_H-M   'P 1'
#
loop_
_entity.id
_entity.type
_entity.pdbx_description
1 polymer ?
#
loop_
_entity_poly.entity_id
_entity_poly.type
_entity_poly.pdbx_seq_one_letter_code
_entity_poly.pdbx_strand_id
1 'polypeptide(L)'
;DNICVSPRGGLVLCEDGGGTQFMRGLTQDGYIFDFVRAADPDDATEFAGACFSPDGGTLFFNTQGSTSRLGTERGGTFAIWGPWENGAL
;
A
#
# COMPACT_ATOMS: atom_id res chain seq x y z
N ASP A 1 -4.13 -2.83 -8.30
CA ASP A 1 -3.44 -4.06 -8.72
C ASP A 1 -3.36 -5.09 -7.58
N ASN A 2 -2.49 -4.89 -6.59
CA ASN A 2 -2.19 -5.92 -5.59
C ASN A 2 -3.11 -5.87 -4.36
N ILE A 3 -3.22 -7.00 -3.66
CA ILE A 3 -3.98 -7.13 -2.41
C ILE A 3 -3.19 -7.88 -1.34
N CYS A 4 -3.45 -7.56 -0.07
CA CYS A 4 -2.90 -8.27 1.09
C CYS A 4 -3.99 -8.42 2.17
N VAL A 5 -4.08 -9.60 2.80
CA VAL A 5 -4.97 -9.82 3.94
C VAL A 5 -4.33 -9.23 5.19
N SER A 6 -5.08 -8.37 5.87
CA SER A 6 -4.68 -7.77 7.14
C SER A 6 -4.81 -8.74 8.32
N PRO A 7 -4.14 -8.47 9.45
CA PRO A 7 -4.22 -9.32 10.64
C PRO A 7 -5.66 -9.54 11.15
N ARG A 8 -6.58 -8.60 10.90
CA ARG A 8 -8.00 -8.72 11.27
C ARG A 8 -8.89 -9.30 10.19
N GLY A 9 -8.34 -9.68 9.03
CA GLY A 9 -9.08 -10.29 7.93
C GLY A 9 -9.76 -9.31 6.98
N GLY A 10 -9.52 -8.00 7.11
CA GLY A 10 -9.76 -7.03 6.03
C GLY A 10 -8.68 -7.10 4.95
N LEU A 11 -8.78 -6.28 3.91
CA LEU A 11 -7.83 -6.23 2.80
C LEU A 11 -7.12 -4.88 2.71
N VAL A 12 -5.82 -4.91 2.50
CA VAL A 12 -5.05 -3.79 1.93
C VAL A 12 -5.11 -3.91 0.42
N LEU A 13 -5.48 -2.83 -0.25
CA LEU A 13 -5.56 -2.68 -1.70
C LEU A 13 -4.47 -1.70 -2.14
N CYS A 14 -3.66 -2.10 -3.11
CA CYS A 14 -2.62 -1.28 -3.72
C CYS A 14 -3.09 -0.81 -5.09
N GLU A 15 -3.27 0.49 -5.29
CA GLU A 15 -3.71 1.03 -6.58
C GLU A 15 -2.58 1.12 -7.61
N ASP A 16 -2.98 0.91 -8.86
CA ASP A 16 -2.23 1.18 -10.08
C ASP A 16 -3.25 1.65 -11.11
N GLY A 17 -3.30 2.95 -11.37
CA GLY A 17 -4.33 3.57 -12.19
C GLY A 17 -3.91 4.93 -12.72
N GLY A 18 -4.83 5.67 -13.34
CA GLY A 18 -4.56 7.05 -13.74
C GLY A 18 -4.74 8.03 -12.57
N GLY A 19 -3.80 8.96 -12.41
CA GLY A 19 -3.86 10.03 -11.41
C GLY A 19 -3.24 9.65 -10.07
N THR A 20 -3.71 10.27 -8.98
CA THR A 20 -3.18 10.03 -7.63
C THR A 20 -3.51 8.62 -7.15
N GLN A 21 -2.48 7.86 -6.78
CA GLN A 21 -2.62 6.52 -6.23
C GLN A 21 -2.82 6.52 -4.71
N PHE A 22 -3.57 5.53 -4.22
CA PHE A 22 -3.74 5.28 -2.80
C PHE A 22 -3.43 3.82 -2.43
N MET A 23 -3.01 3.60 -1.19
CA MET A 23 -3.29 2.34 -0.52
C MET A 23 -4.59 2.49 0.25
N ARG A 24 -5.51 1.55 0.02
CA ARG A 24 -6.84 1.56 0.61
C ARG A 24 -7.07 0.35 1.48
N GLY A 25 -7.79 0.53 2.58
CA GLY A 25 -8.32 -0.57 3.37
C GLY A 25 -9.72 -0.92 2.89
N LEU A 26 -10.03 -2.21 2.85
CA LEU A 26 -11.37 -2.75 2.67
C LEU A 26 -11.70 -3.63 3.88
N THR A 27 -12.66 -3.21 4.67
CA THR A 27 -13.11 -3.94 5.86
C THR A 27 -13.96 -5.16 5.48
N GLN A 28 -14.15 -6.08 6.42
CA GLN A 28 -14.98 -7.28 6.20
C GLN A 28 -16.47 -6.97 5.94
N ASP A 29 -16.95 -5.82 6.41
CA ASP A 29 -18.30 -5.29 6.16
C ASP A 29 -18.40 -4.43 4.89
N GLY A 30 -17.31 -4.32 4.11
CA GLY A 30 -17.32 -3.72 2.78
C GLY A 30 -17.02 -2.22 2.73
N TYR A 31 -16.54 -1.62 3.82
CA TYR A 31 -16.16 -0.21 3.87
C TYR A 31 -14.75 -0.01 3.30
N ILE A 32 -14.61 0.97 2.39
CA ILE A 32 -13.32 1.35 1.79
C ILE A 32 -12.84 2.68 2.38
N PHE A 33 -11.56 2.75 2.72
CA PHE A 33 -10.93 3.99 3.19
C PHE A 33 -9.47 4.12 2.74
N ASP A 34 -9.00 5.36 2.63
CA ASP A 34 -7.64 5.66 2.20
C ASP A 34 -6.73 5.85 3.41
N PHE A 35 -5.53 5.26 3.39
CA PHE A 35 -4.58 5.39 4.51
C PHE A 35 -3.13 5.67 4.08
N VAL A 36 -2.80 5.44 2.81
CA VAL A 36 -1.57 5.99 2.19
C VAL A 36 -1.96 6.67 0.89
N ARG A 37 -1.35 7.82 0.62
CA ARG A 37 -1.47 8.56 -0.64
C ARG A 37 -0.08 8.75 -1.22
N ALA A 38 0.09 8.52 -2.52
CA ALA A 38 1.32 8.88 -3.22
C ALA A 38 1.64 10.37 -3.04
N ALA A 39 2.89 10.69 -2.70
CA ALA A 39 3.27 12.05 -2.31
C ALA A 39 3.20 13.04 -3.48
N ASP A 40 3.58 12.59 -4.67
CA ASP A 40 3.50 13.36 -5.89
C ASP A 40 2.29 12.85 -6.71
N PRO A 41 1.28 13.69 -6.96
CA PRO A 41 0.09 13.30 -7.71
C PRO A 41 0.34 13.12 -9.22
N ASP A 42 1.45 13.66 -9.74
CA ASP A 42 1.89 13.52 -11.13
C ASP A 42 2.89 12.36 -11.29
N ASP A 43 3.42 11.85 -10.17
CA ASP A 43 4.23 10.64 -10.14
C ASP A 43 3.30 9.43 -10.08
N ALA A 44 3.07 8.83 -11.24
CA ALA A 44 2.24 7.64 -11.45
C ALA A 44 2.89 6.36 -10.87
N THR A 45 3.78 6.48 -9.89
CA THR A 45 4.42 5.34 -9.26
C THR A 45 3.37 4.47 -8.57
N GLU A 46 3.16 3.25 -9.08
CA GLU A 46 2.23 2.27 -8.52
C GLU A 46 2.67 1.78 -7.13
N PHE A 47 1.68 1.38 -6.32
CA PHE A 47 1.96 0.59 -5.11
C PHE A 47 2.14 -0.88 -5.50
N ALA A 48 3.39 -1.35 -5.44
CA ALA A 48 3.80 -2.67 -5.91
C ALA A 48 3.81 -3.72 -4.77
N GLY A 49 2.67 -3.84 -4.10
CA GLY A 49 2.39 -4.90 -3.14
C GLY A 49 2.71 -4.55 -1.69
N ALA A 50 2.13 -5.34 -0.80
CA ALA A 50 2.21 -5.16 0.64
C ALA A 50 2.18 -6.50 1.39
N CYS A 51 2.74 -6.52 2.60
CA CYS A 51 2.63 -7.64 3.53
C CYS A 51 2.69 -7.18 4.98
N PHE A 52 2.10 -7.95 5.88
CA PHE A 52 2.24 -7.73 7.31
C PHE A 52 3.38 -8.58 7.88
N SER A 53 4.05 -8.06 8.91
CA SER A 53 4.95 -8.85 9.74
C SER A 53 4.17 -10.01 10.40
N PRO A 54 4.82 -11.14 10.74
CA PRO A 54 4.15 -12.28 11.35
C PRO A 54 3.44 -11.98 12.68
N ASP A 55 3.90 -10.96 13.40
CA ASP A 55 3.31 -10.49 14.66
C ASP A 55 2.20 -9.43 14.45
N GLY A 56 1.91 -9.04 13.20
CA GLY A 56 0.91 -8.01 12.88
C GLY A 56 1.32 -6.59 13.29
N GLY A 57 2.54 -6.35 13.79
CA GLY A 57 2.96 -5.04 14.26
C GLY A 57 3.35 -4.06 13.15
N THR A 58 3.69 -4.55 11.96
CA THR A 58 4.23 -3.76 10.86
C THR A 58 3.58 -4.12 9.53
N LEU A 59 3.19 -3.11 8.77
CA LEU A 59 2.86 -3.22 7.35
C LEU A 59 4.10 -2.81 6.55
N PHE A 60 4.56 -3.67 5.66
CA PHE A 60 5.53 -3.34 4.63
C PHE A 60 4.82 -3.15 3.29
N PHE A 61 5.23 -2.16 2.51
CA PHE A 61 4.74 -1.98 1.15
C PHE A 61 5.83 -1.42 0.24
N ASN A 62 5.66 -1.62 -1.06
CA ASN A 62 6.61 -1.13 -2.06
C ASN A 62 5.98 -0.06 -2.95
N THR A 63 6.83 0.86 -3.41
CA THR A 63 6.56 1.66 -4.61
C THR A 63 7.38 1.09 -5.76
N GLN A 64 6.79 1.00 -6.95
CA GLN A 64 7.54 0.62 -8.15
C GLN A 64 8.59 1.70 -8.46
N GLY A 65 9.59 1.34 -9.25
CA GLY A 65 10.54 2.32 -9.78
C GLY A 65 11.07 1.89 -11.11
N SER A 66 11.77 2.81 -11.77
CA SER A 66 12.36 2.55 -13.06
C SER A 66 13.62 1.69 -12.94
N THR A 67 13.71 0.67 -13.78
CA THR A 67 14.96 -0.09 -13.99
C THR A 67 15.73 0.41 -15.23
N SER A 68 15.14 1.34 -15.99
CA SER A 68 15.76 1.95 -17.16
C SER A 68 16.93 2.85 -16.76
N ARG A 69 17.98 2.85 -17.57
CA ARG A 69 19.14 3.75 -17.40
C ARG A 69 18.76 5.24 -17.39
N LEU A 70 17.69 5.61 -18.07
CA LEU A 70 17.18 6.98 -18.14
C LEU A 70 15.96 7.22 -17.25
N GLY A 71 15.52 6.20 -16.53
CA GLY A 71 14.35 6.28 -15.67
C GLY A 71 14.60 7.12 -14.43
N THR A 72 13.59 7.88 -14.02
CA THR A 72 13.67 8.78 -12.86
C THR A 72 12.83 8.32 -11.68
N GLU A 73 11.84 7.44 -11.88
CA GLU A 73 10.99 6.93 -10.80
C GLU A 73 11.82 6.09 -9.82
N ARG A 74 11.68 6.38 -8.53
CA ARG A 74 12.42 5.67 -7.47
C ARG A 74 11.52 4.64 -6.82
N GLY A 75 11.94 3.38 -6.92
CA GLY A 75 11.35 2.29 -6.15
C GLY A 75 11.83 2.34 -4.70
N GLY A 76 10.99 1.86 -3.79
CA GLY A 76 11.30 1.85 -2.36
C GLY A 76 10.46 0.83 -1.61
N THR A 77 10.99 0.39 -0.47
CA THR A 77 10.24 -0.40 0.52
C THR A 77 10.06 0.46 1.75
N PHE A 78 8.82 0.54 2.22
CA PHE A 78 8.41 1.33 3.36
C PHE A 78 7.88 0.42 4.46
N ALA A 79 7.96 0.88 5.70
CA ALA A 79 7.40 0.22 6.86
C ALA A 79 6.50 1.20 7.62
N ILE A 80 5.29 0.75 7.97
CA ILE A 80 4.36 1.47 8.82
C ILE A 80 4.10 0.61 10.06
N TRP A 81 4.52 1.12 11.21
CA TRP A 81 4.26 0.52 12.50
C TRP A 81 2.86 0.91 12.97
N GLY A 82 2.12 -0.07 13.49
CA GLY A 82 0.78 0.13 14.03
C GLY A 82 0.65 -0.43 15.44
N PRO A 83 -0.60 -0.54 15.88
CA PRO A 83 -1.12 -1.84 16.25
C PRO A 83 -2.14 -2.29 15.20
N TRP A 84 -1.72 -3.00 14.13
CA TRP A 84 -2.62 -3.46 13.04
C TRP A 84 -3.54 -4.61 13.44
N GLU A 85 -3.49 -5.04 14.69
CA GLU A 85 -4.51 -5.90 15.29
C GLU A 85 -5.68 -5.09 15.88
N ASN A 86 -5.53 -3.77 15.98
CA ASN A 86 -6.48 -2.84 16.58
C ASN A 86 -6.87 -1.75 15.57
N GLY A 87 -8.03 -1.89 14.91
CA GLY A 87 -8.50 -0.87 13.98
C GLY A 87 -9.31 -1.45 12.83
N ALA A 88 -9.26 -0.80 11.67
CA ALA A 88 -10.04 -1.20 10.50
C ALA A 88 -9.38 -2.29 9.63
N LEU A 89 -8.07 -2.49 9.77
CA LEU A 89 -7.25 -3.54 9.15
C LEU A 89 -6.52 -4.30 10.27
#